data_AF-A0AA36HVH3-F1
#
_entry.id   AF-A0AA36HVH3-F1
#
_cell.length_a   1.000
_cell.length_b   1.000
_cell.length_c   1.000
_cell.angle_alpha   90.00
_cell.angle_beta   90.00
_cell.angle_gamma   90.00
#
_symmetry.space_group_name_H-M   'P 1'
#
loop_
_entity.id
_entity.type
_entity.pdbx_description
1 polymer ?
#
loop_
_entity_poly.entity_id
_entity_poly.type
_entity_poly.pdbx_seq_one_letter_code
_entity_poly.pdbx_strand_id
1 'polypeptide(L)'
;MEAMSYERLAQRQCELGEELAALRACLQACGVLRPQQFLAKLHRLRFEELLARAPCVFTGSLELCMQSPELVLQVAGLLGHAEAVAMSECSIGLRSCLRSVSLELNELFPQQALVLGGVDENAEAMASVESFDITTNSWTELPKLRAPRWSCAAAAAAGRIFVLGGRNIDGEVLGTVETYNMRRGRWEHVRACR
;
A
#
# COMPACT_ATOMS: atom_id res chain seq x y z
N MET A 1 13.74 -13.93 31.34
CA MET A 1 15.16 -14.09 31.01
C MET A 1 15.42 -14.07 29.50
N GLU A 2 14.50 -14.58 28.67
CA GLU A 2 14.60 -14.53 27.19
C GLU A 2 14.46 -13.11 26.59
N ALA A 3 13.61 -12.24 27.16
CA ALA A 3 13.42 -10.86 26.67
C ALA A 3 14.72 -10.01 26.71
N MET A 4 15.50 -10.15 27.79
CA MET A 4 16.79 -9.47 27.94
C MET A 4 17.87 -9.97 26.96
N SER A 5 17.71 -11.18 26.41
CA SER A 5 18.61 -11.74 25.40
C SER A 5 18.25 -11.25 24.00
N TYR A 6 16.96 -11.10 23.72
CA TYR A 6 16.46 -10.59 22.44
C TYR A 6 16.79 -9.10 22.25
N GLU A 7 16.60 -8.29 23.29
CA GLU A 7 16.97 -6.86 23.26
C GLU A 7 18.46 -6.65 23.00
N ARG A 8 19.33 -7.45 23.64
CA ARG A 8 20.79 -7.40 23.39
C ARG A 8 21.17 -7.81 21.97
N LEU A 9 20.50 -8.81 21.40
CA LEU A 9 20.71 -9.23 20.01
C LEU A 9 20.26 -8.14 19.03
N ALA A 10 19.09 -7.54 19.26
CA ALA A 10 18.57 -6.45 18.44
C ALA A 10 19.50 -5.22 18.48
N GLN A 11 19.98 -4.87 19.68
CA GLN A 11 20.93 -3.77 19.85
C GLN A 11 22.25 -4.05 19.13
N ARG A 12 22.79 -5.26 19.25
CA ARG A 12 24.01 -5.65 18.54
C ARG A 12 23.84 -5.64 17.01
N GLN A 13 22.67 -6.03 16.52
CA GLN A 13 22.34 -5.98 15.10
C GLN A 13 22.27 -4.53 14.58
N CYS A 14 21.77 -3.61 15.40
CA CYS A 14 21.74 -2.18 15.08
C CYS A 14 23.16 -1.61 14.99
N GLU A 15 24.00 -1.85 16.00
CA GLU A 15 25.41 -1.42 16.02
C GLU A 15 26.18 -1.90 14.78
N LEU A 16 26.07 -3.19 14.44
CA LEU A 16 26.70 -3.76 13.24
C LEU A 16 26.17 -3.12 11.95
N GLY A 17 24.87 -2.79 11.91
CA GLY A 17 24.26 -2.08 10.79
C GLY A 17 24.85 -0.68 10.58
N GLU A 18 25.07 0.06 11.66
CA GLU A 18 25.68 1.39 11.65
C GLU A 18 27.15 1.34 11.22
N GLU A 19 27.94 0.42 11.78
CA GLU A 19 29.34 0.21 11.39
C GLU A 19 29.49 -0.12 9.90
N LEU A 20 28.66 -1.04 9.39
CA LEU A 20 28.65 -1.40 7.97
C LEU A 20 28.23 -0.24 7.07
N ALA A 21 27.27 0.59 7.51
CA ALA A 21 26.85 1.78 6.77
C ALA A 21 27.98 2.82 6.68
N ALA A 22 28.69 3.06 7.78
CA ALA A 22 29.84 3.97 7.83
C ALA A 22 30.97 3.48 6.91
N LEU A 23 31.34 2.20 7.00
CA LEU A 23 32.38 1.60 6.16
C LEU A 23 32.02 1.68 4.67
N ARG A 24 30.76 1.42 4.31
CA ARG A 24 30.29 1.57 2.93
C ARG A 24 30.43 3.02 2.44
N ALA A 25 30.07 4.01 3.27
CA ALA A 25 30.20 5.42 2.91
C ALA A 25 31.66 5.83 2.70
N CYS A 26 32.58 5.37 3.56
CA CYS A 26 34.01 5.59 3.39
C CYS A 26 34.54 4.97 2.08
N LEU A 27 34.20 3.72 1.79
CA LEU A 27 34.64 3.03 0.56
C LEU A 27 34.07 3.66 -0.72
N GLN A 28 32.85 4.21 -0.65
CA GLN A 28 32.25 4.97 -1.75
C GLN A 28 32.96 6.30 -1.96
N ALA A 29 33.25 7.05 -0.88
CA ALA A 29 33.96 8.32 -0.94
C ALA A 29 35.38 8.16 -1.50
N CYS A 30 36.06 7.04 -1.19
CA CYS A 30 37.36 6.69 -1.77
C CYS A 30 37.29 6.19 -3.22
N GLY A 31 36.09 6.04 -3.81
CA GLY A 31 35.89 5.56 -5.18
C GLY A 31 36.17 4.05 -5.38
N VAL A 32 36.50 3.32 -4.31
CA VAL A 32 36.82 1.88 -4.34
C VAL A 32 35.56 1.06 -4.60
N LEU A 33 34.43 1.49 -4.06
CA LEU A 33 33.16 0.77 -4.13
C LEU A 33 32.14 1.53 -4.97
N ARG A 34 31.74 0.94 -6.10
CA ARG A 34 30.59 1.43 -6.88
C ARG A 34 29.29 0.92 -6.26
N PRO A 35 28.33 1.79 -5.87
CA PRO A 35 27.11 1.39 -5.19
C PRO A 35 26.33 0.28 -5.91
N GLN A 36 26.21 0.39 -7.24
CA GLN A 36 25.47 -0.56 -8.07
C GLN A 36 26.12 -1.95 -8.10
N GLN A 37 27.45 -2.02 -8.19
CA GLN A 37 28.18 -3.30 -8.19
C GLN A 37 28.06 -4.00 -6.83
N PHE A 38 28.14 -3.24 -5.75
CA PHE A 38 27.93 -3.77 -4.40
C PHE A 38 26.52 -4.33 -4.21
N LEU A 39 25.49 -3.56 -4.59
CA LEU A 39 24.10 -4.01 -4.50
C LEU A 39 23.84 -5.26 -5.36
N ALA A 40 24.39 -5.32 -6.57
CA ALA A 40 24.28 -6.49 -7.43
C ALA A 40 24.97 -7.73 -6.82
N LYS A 41 26.16 -7.56 -6.23
CA LYS A 41 26.89 -8.66 -5.58
C LYS A 41 26.18 -9.14 -4.31
N LEU A 42 25.66 -8.23 -3.50
CA LEU A 42 24.87 -8.54 -2.31
C LEU A 42 23.59 -9.30 -2.67
N HIS A 43 22.86 -8.83 -3.69
CA HIS A 43 21.68 -9.51 -4.20
C HIS A 43 22.00 -10.95 -4.64
N ARG A 44 23.10 -11.14 -5.40
CA ARG A 44 23.53 -12.47 -5.85
C ARG A 44 23.83 -13.42 -4.69
N LEU A 45 24.56 -12.97 -3.66
CA LEU A 45 24.87 -13.80 -2.48
C LEU A 45 23.60 -14.19 -1.71
N ARG A 46 22.68 -13.24 -1.50
CA ARG A 46 21.39 -13.53 -0.84
C ARG A 46 20.55 -14.52 -1.63
N PHE A 47 20.54 -14.37 -2.95
CA PHE A 47 19.82 -15.28 -3.83
C PHE A 47 20.43 -16.69 -3.83
N GLU A 48 21.76 -16.81 -3.84
CA GLU A 48 22.47 -18.09 -3.69
C GLU A 48 22.15 -18.76 -2.35
N GLU A 49 22.12 -18.00 -1.25
CA GLU A 49 21.74 -18.52 0.07
C GLU A 49 20.28 -18.99 0.12
N LEU A 50 19.37 -18.23 -0.50
CA LEU A 50 17.96 -18.63 -0.63
C LEU A 50 17.82 -19.93 -1.43
N LEU A 51 18.52 -20.05 -2.56
CA LEU A 51 18.54 -21.27 -3.37
C LEU A 51 19.11 -22.47 -2.61
N ALA A 52 20.12 -22.27 -1.76
CA ALA A 52 20.67 -23.33 -0.92
C ALA A 52 19.65 -23.84 0.13
N ARG A 53 18.82 -22.94 0.67
CA ARG A 53 17.78 -23.29 1.66
C ARG A 53 16.53 -23.90 1.00
N ALA A 54 16.16 -23.44 -0.18
CA ALA A 54 15.00 -23.89 -0.93
C ALA A 54 15.39 -24.03 -2.42
N PRO A 55 15.90 -25.21 -2.84
CA PRO A 55 16.30 -25.42 -4.22
C PRO A 55 15.09 -25.27 -5.14
N CYS A 56 15.09 -24.25 -5.98
CA CYS A 56 14.12 -24.13 -7.07
C CYS A 56 14.85 -24.27 -8.40
N VAL A 57 14.36 -25.17 -9.24
CA VAL A 57 14.84 -25.30 -10.63
C VAL A 57 13.85 -24.54 -11.49
N PHE A 58 14.08 -23.24 -11.63
CA PHE A 58 13.34 -22.45 -12.60
C PHE A 58 14.06 -22.51 -13.94
N THR A 59 13.57 -23.35 -14.85
CA THR A 59 14.11 -23.49 -16.21
C THR A 59 13.53 -22.46 -17.18
N GLY A 60 12.60 -21.62 -16.73
CA GLY A 60 12.01 -20.56 -17.54
C GLY A 60 12.85 -19.27 -17.54
N SER A 61 12.51 -18.37 -18.46
CA SER A 61 12.92 -16.96 -18.37
C SER A 61 11.98 -16.22 -17.41
N LEU A 62 12.48 -15.17 -16.74
CA LEU A 62 11.61 -14.22 -16.02
C LEU A 62 10.51 -13.69 -16.94
N GLU A 63 10.77 -13.57 -18.23
CA GLU A 63 9.80 -13.19 -19.26
C GLU A 63 8.63 -14.18 -19.36
N LEU A 64 8.86 -15.49 -19.21
CA LEU A 64 7.80 -16.50 -19.17
C LEU A 64 6.94 -16.37 -17.91
N CYS A 65 7.54 -16.01 -16.76
CA CYS A 65 6.77 -15.70 -15.55
C CYS A 65 5.92 -14.44 -15.72
N MET A 66 6.46 -13.40 -16.36
CA MET A 66 5.73 -12.15 -16.57
C MET A 66 4.58 -12.32 -17.57
N GLN A 67 4.66 -13.29 -18.48
CA GLN A 67 3.57 -13.67 -19.39
C GLN A 67 2.39 -14.37 -18.69
N SER A 68 2.51 -14.78 -17.42
CA SER A 68 1.39 -15.33 -16.64
C SER A 68 0.53 -14.17 -16.09
N PRO A 69 -0.74 -14.05 -16.52
CA PRO A 69 -1.66 -13.03 -16.02
C PRO A 69 -1.88 -13.13 -14.51
N GLU A 70 -1.94 -14.35 -13.97
CA GLU A 70 -2.23 -14.57 -12.56
C GLU A 70 -1.12 -14.03 -11.66
N LEU A 71 0.15 -14.24 -12.02
CA LEU A 71 1.29 -13.73 -11.27
C LEU A 71 1.32 -12.20 -11.29
N VAL A 72 1.02 -11.60 -12.44
CA VAL A 72 0.98 -10.13 -12.57
C VAL A 72 -0.12 -9.53 -11.70
N LEU A 73 -1.31 -10.14 -11.69
CA LEU A 73 -2.42 -9.69 -10.83
C LEU A 73 -2.11 -9.84 -9.34
N GLN A 74 -1.44 -10.92 -8.94
CA GLN A 74 -1.02 -11.09 -7.55
C GLN A 74 0.01 -10.02 -7.13
N VAL A 75 1.02 -9.77 -7.97
CA VAL A 75 2.04 -8.75 -7.70
C VAL A 75 1.43 -7.36 -7.66
N ALA A 76 0.58 -7.01 -8.63
CA ALA A 76 -0.11 -5.74 -8.66
C ALA A 76 -1.10 -5.59 -7.50
N GLY A 77 -1.79 -6.67 -7.10
CA GLY A 77 -2.66 -6.72 -5.94
C GLY A 77 -1.93 -6.40 -4.63
N LEU A 78 -0.68 -6.88 -4.49
CA LEU A 78 0.17 -6.60 -3.33
C LEU A 78 0.71 -5.18 -3.32
N LEU A 79 1.05 -4.63 -4.49
CA LEU A 79 1.67 -3.32 -4.61
C LEU A 79 0.66 -2.17 -4.59
N GLY A 80 -0.52 -2.38 -5.17
CA GLY A 80 -1.51 -1.33 -5.43
C GLY A 80 -1.48 -0.85 -6.88
N HIS A 81 -2.56 -0.20 -7.31
CA HIS A 81 -2.72 0.28 -8.69
C HIS A 81 -1.63 1.31 -9.07
N ALA A 82 -1.30 2.25 -8.20
CA ALA A 82 -0.32 3.30 -8.51
C ALA A 82 1.08 2.72 -8.75
N GLU A 83 1.51 1.80 -7.89
CA GLU A 83 2.78 1.10 -7.97
C GLU A 83 2.81 0.11 -9.15
N ALA A 84 1.69 -0.55 -9.46
CA ALA A 84 1.56 -1.38 -10.64
C ALA A 84 1.73 -0.55 -11.93
N VAL A 85 1.11 0.63 -12.02
CA VAL A 85 1.31 1.55 -13.14
C VAL A 85 2.77 2.00 -13.21
N ALA A 86 3.40 2.33 -12.08
CA ALA A 86 4.82 2.69 -12.05
C ALA A 86 5.74 1.54 -12.55
N MET A 87 5.42 0.29 -12.21
CA MET A 87 6.14 -0.88 -12.73
C MET A 87 6.05 -1.02 -14.25
N SER A 88 4.91 -0.65 -14.85
CA SER A 88 4.72 -0.68 -16.30
C SER A 88 5.66 0.28 -17.05
N GLU A 89 6.19 1.30 -16.36
CA GLU A 89 7.12 2.26 -16.94
C GLU A 89 8.59 1.78 -16.90
N CYS A 90 8.89 0.76 -16.08
CA CYS A 90 10.25 0.27 -15.91
C CYS A 90 10.70 -0.70 -17.01
N SER A 91 9.78 -1.33 -17.76
CA SER A 91 10.13 -2.31 -18.79
C SER A 91 9.00 -2.52 -19.81
N ILE A 92 9.36 -2.69 -21.08
CA ILE A 92 8.43 -3.01 -22.17
C ILE A 92 7.68 -4.32 -21.89
N GLY A 93 8.37 -5.33 -21.35
CA GLY A 93 7.76 -6.62 -21.00
C GLY A 93 6.67 -6.45 -19.93
N LEU A 94 7.00 -5.74 -18.84
CA LEU A 94 6.03 -5.45 -17.77
C LEU A 94 4.86 -4.60 -18.27
N ARG A 95 5.14 -3.60 -19.13
CA ARG A 95 4.10 -2.77 -19.75
C ARG A 95 3.12 -3.60 -20.56
N SER A 96 3.61 -4.52 -21.39
CA SER A 96 2.77 -5.38 -22.21
C SER A 96 1.89 -6.29 -21.35
N CYS A 97 2.45 -6.86 -20.28
CA CYS A 97 1.74 -7.79 -19.40
C CYS A 97 0.69 -7.07 -18.53
N LEU A 98 1.02 -5.90 -17.97
CA LEU A 98 0.07 -5.09 -17.21
C LEU A 98 -1.07 -4.56 -18.10
N ARG A 99 -0.77 -4.24 -19.36
CA ARG A 99 -1.81 -3.87 -20.33
C ARG A 99 -2.76 -5.03 -20.61
N SER A 100 -2.25 -6.27 -20.74
CA SER A 100 -3.10 -7.44 -20.99
C SER A 100 -4.04 -7.78 -19.84
N VAL A 101 -3.72 -7.36 -18.62
CA VAL A 101 -4.58 -7.55 -17.43
C VAL A 101 -5.23 -6.26 -16.92
N SER A 102 -5.28 -5.23 -17.76
CA SER A 102 -5.71 -3.88 -17.34
C SER A 102 -7.18 -3.85 -16.89
N LEU A 103 -8.04 -4.69 -17.45
CA LEU A 103 -9.45 -4.76 -17.06
C LEU A 103 -9.58 -5.40 -15.66
N GLU A 104 -8.89 -6.50 -15.42
CA GLU A 104 -8.85 -7.19 -14.13
C GLU A 104 -8.20 -6.30 -13.06
N LEU A 105 -7.19 -5.51 -13.43
CA LEU A 105 -6.62 -4.50 -12.53
C LEU A 105 -7.60 -3.39 -12.18
N ASN A 106 -8.40 -2.92 -13.14
CA ASN A 106 -9.45 -1.94 -12.87
C ASN A 106 -10.56 -2.53 -11.99
N GLU A 107 -10.91 -3.80 -12.14
CA GLU A 107 -11.85 -4.48 -11.24
C GLU A 107 -11.28 -4.65 -9.81
N LEU A 108 -9.99 -4.93 -9.69
CA LEU A 108 -9.30 -5.02 -8.40
C LEU A 108 -9.14 -3.65 -7.73
N PHE A 109 -8.98 -2.59 -8.53
CA PHE A 109 -8.75 -1.23 -8.07
C PHE A 109 -9.67 -0.25 -8.81
N PRO A 110 -10.98 -0.26 -8.51
CA PRO A 110 -11.92 0.61 -9.20
C PRO A 110 -11.58 2.07 -8.94
N GLN A 111 -11.48 2.85 -10.02
CA GLN A 111 -11.24 4.29 -9.95
C GLN A 111 -12.54 5.01 -9.60
N GLN A 112 -12.84 5.03 -8.31
CA GLN A 112 -14.04 5.65 -7.76
C GLN A 112 -13.68 6.83 -6.86
N ALA A 113 -14.41 7.92 -7.02
CA ALA A 113 -14.35 9.05 -6.09
C ALA A 113 -15.41 8.85 -5.01
N LEU A 114 -15.02 8.94 -3.73
CA LEU A 114 -15.98 8.89 -2.63
C LEU A 114 -16.25 10.28 -2.07
N VAL A 115 -17.52 10.59 -1.89
CA VAL A 115 -18.02 11.78 -1.22
C VAL A 115 -18.71 11.34 0.08
N LEU A 116 -18.35 11.97 1.19
CA LEU A 116 -18.74 11.53 2.53
C LEU A 116 -19.17 12.73 3.38
N GLY A 117 -20.32 12.63 4.02
CA GLY A 117 -20.83 13.65 4.92
C GLY A 117 -21.03 15.00 4.24
N GLY A 118 -20.77 16.08 4.96
CA GLY A 118 -21.00 17.44 4.48
C GLY A 118 -22.24 18.06 5.11
N VAL A 119 -22.77 19.08 4.46
CA VAL A 119 -23.85 19.92 4.96
C VAL A 119 -24.92 20.03 3.88
N ASP A 120 -26.18 19.84 4.25
CA ASP A 120 -27.32 19.97 3.33
C ASP A 120 -27.78 21.44 3.17
N GLU A 121 -28.87 21.63 2.43
CA GLU A 121 -29.47 22.96 2.20
C GLU A 121 -29.96 23.65 3.49
N ASN A 122 -30.24 22.87 4.54
CA ASN A 122 -30.72 23.35 5.84
C ASN A 122 -29.59 23.61 6.83
N ALA A 123 -28.34 23.53 6.39
CA ALA A 123 -27.15 23.58 7.23
C ALA A 123 -27.01 22.40 8.21
N GLU A 124 -27.64 21.26 7.93
CA GLU A 124 -27.57 20.05 8.75
C GLU A 124 -26.44 19.12 8.30
N ALA A 125 -25.76 18.52 9.27
CA ALA A 125 -24.68 17.58 9.02
C ALA A 125 -25.22 16.29 8.37
N MET A 126 -24.57 15.83 7.30
CA MET A 126 -24.98 14.63 6.57
C MET A 126 -24.20 13.39 7.01
N ALA A 127 -24.85 12.23 6.93
CA ALA A 127 -24.22 10.92 7.07
C ALA A 127 -24.13 10.16 5.73
N SER A 128 -24.58 10.77 4.63
CA SER A 128 -24.55 10.17 3.31
C SER A 128 -23.12 9.87 2.87
N VAL A 129 -23.00 8.79 2.12
CA VAL A 129 -21.75 8.35 1.52
C VAL A 129 -22.10 7.94 0.10
N GLU A 130 -21.45 8.54 -0.87
CA GLU A 130 -21.72 8.30 -2.27
C GLU A 130 -20.40 7.99 -2.98
N SER A 131 -20.41 6.98 -3.84
CA SER A 131 -19.30 6.67 -4.73
C SER A 131 -19.67 7.05 -6.15
N PHE A 132 -18.83 7.86 -6.78
CA PHE A 132 -18.89 8.16 -8.19
C PHE A 132 -17.93 7.25 -8.94
N ASP A 133 -18.48 6.42 -9.83
CA ASP A 133 -17.69 5.61 -10.73
C ASP A 133 -17.40 6.37 -12.02
N ILE A 134 -16.12 6.61 -12.28
CA ILE A 134 -15.64 7.38 -13.43
C ILE A 134 -15.88 6.61 -14.73
N THR A 135 -15.88 5.27 -14.68
CA THR A 135 -16.03 4.42 -15.87
C THR A 135 -17.47 4.35 -16.35
N THR A 136 -18.42 4.23 -15.43
CA THR A 136 -19.85 4.18 -15.74
C THR A 136 -20.52 5.55 -15.69
N ASN A 137 -19.80 6.58 -15.22
CA ASN A 137 -20.30 7.93 -15.04
C ASN A 137 -21.57 7.97 -14.19
N SER A 138 -21.59 7.20 -13.10
CA SER A 138 -22.77 7.01 -12.26
C SER A 138 -22.46 7.10 -10.78
N TRP A 139 -23.40 7.68 -10.03
CA TRP A 139 -23.38 7.70 -8.57
C TRP A 139 -24.02 6.43 -8.00
N THR A 140 -23.43 5.91 -6.94
CA THR A 140 -23.98 4.81 -6.15
C THR A 140 -23.98 5.20 -4.68
N GLU A 141 -25.11 5.02 -4.00
CA GLU A 141 -25.16 5.18 -2.54
C GLU A 141 -24.40 4.05 -1.85
N LEU A 142 -23.53 4.43 -0.92
CA LEU A 142 -22.81 3.51 -0.05
C LEU A 142 -23.43 3.51 1.36
N PRO A 143 -23.07 2.55 2.22
CA PRO A 143 -23.50 2.56 3.61
C PRO A 143 -23.18 3.91 4.28
N LYS A 144 -24.17 4.47 4.97
CA LYS A 144 -24.05 5.76 5.67
C LYS A 144 -23.03 5.71 6.80
N LEU A 145 -22.43 6.86 7.10
CA LEU A 145 -21.63 7.06 8.32
C LEU A 145 -22.50 6.81 9.56
N ARG A 146 -21.90 6.36 10.66
CA ARG A 146 -22.65 6.13 11.91
C ARG A 146 -23.11 7.44 12.55
N ALA A 147 -22.28 8.46 12.46
CA ALA A 147 -22.57 9.80 12.95
C ALA A 147 -22.52 10.78 11.77
N PRO A 148 -23.60 11.57 11.55
CA PRO A 148 -23.56 12.66 10.60
C PRO A 148 -22.44 13.63 10.96
N ARG A 149 -21.65 14.03 9.96
CA ARG A 149 -20.50 14.90 10.19
C ARG A 149 -20.20 15.80 9.00
N TRP A 150 -19.68 16.98 9.32
CA TRP A 150 -19.13 17.93 8.35
C TRP A 150 -17.73 18.36 8.76
N SER A 151 -16.98 18.96 7.82
CA SER A 151 -15.58 19.38 8.04
C SER A 151 -14.66 18.25 8.54
N CYS A 152 -14.95 17.00 8.15
CA CYS A 152 -14.10 15.85 8.46
C CYS A 152 -12.96 15.71 7.44
N ALA A 153 -11.85 15.11 7.86
CA ALA A 153 -10.78 14.70 6.94
C ALA A 153 -10.99 13.24 6.51
N ALA A 154 -10.65 12.92 5.26
CA ALA A 154 -10.71 11.57 4.74
C ALA A 154 -9.37 11.15 4.10
N ALA A 155 -8.97 9.88 4.26
CA ALA A 155 -7.76 9.33 3.67
C ALA A 155 -7.97 7.89 3.22
N ALA A 156 -7.49 7.55 2.02
CA ALA A 156 -7.45 6.18 1.54
C ALA A 156 -6.09 5.54 1.85
N ALA A 157 -6.08 4.45 2.60
CA ALA A 157 -4.85 3.73 2.93
C ALA A 157 -5.13 2.23 3.16
N ALA A 158 -4.22 1.37 2.67
CA ALA A 158 -4.27 -0.08 2.87
C ALA A 158 -5.65 -0.72 2.55
N GLY A 159 -6.27 -0.31 1.44
CA GLY A 159 -7.59 -0.81 1.01
C GLY A 159 -8.77 -0.36 1.88
N ARG A 160 -8.58 0.70 2.69
CA ARG A 160 -9.60 1.26 3.57
C ARG A 160 -9.69 2.77 3.41
N ILE A 161 -10.86 3.32 3.67
CA ILE A 161 -11.09 4.77 3.76
C ILE A 161 -11.24 5.13 5.23
N PHE A 162 -10.40 6.03 5.72
CA PHE A 162 -10.45 6.56 7.08
C PHE A 162 -11.15 7.90 7.05
N VAL A 163 -12.10 8.10 7.96
CA VAL A 163 -12.80 9.36 8.19
C VAL A 163 -12.49 9.83 9.60
N LEU A 164 -11.84 10.99 9.69
CA LEU A 164 -11.21 11.50 10.89
C LEU A 164 -11.92 12.77 11.33
N GLY A 165 -12.43 12.74 12.56
CA GLY A 165 -13.04 13.88 13.23
C GLY A 165 -14.18 14.55 12.47
N GLY A 166 -14.20 15.88 12.44
CA GLY A 166 -15.31 16.69 11.95
C GLY A 166 -16.20 17.19 13.09
N ARG A 167 -17.37 17.70 12.72
CA ARG A 167 -18.37 18.23 13.67
C ARG A 167 -19.70 17.52 13.49
N ASN A 168 -20.38 17.20 14.60
CA ASN A 168 -21.73 16.65 14.57
C ASN A 168 -22.77 17.75 14.31
N ILE A 169 -24.06 17.36 14.38
CA ILE A 169 -25.20 18.26 14.18
C ILE A 169 -25.26 19.38 15.22
N ASP A 170 -24.80 19.12 16.45
CA ASP A 170 -24.74 20.09 17.55
C ASP A 170 -23.51 21.01 17.47
N GLY A 171 -22.65 20.83 16.46
CA GLY A 171 -21.42 21.58 16.27
C GLY A 171 -20.24 21.12 17.14
N GLU A 172 -20.40 20.02 17.88
CA GLU A 172 -19.35 19.44 18.71
C GLU A 172 -18.27 18.76 17.88
N VAL A 173 -17.02 18.94 18.29
CA VAL A 173 -15.86 18.35 17.60
C VAL A 173 -15.79 16.85 17.93
N LEU A 174 -15.79 16.03 16.89
CA LEU A 174 -15.69 14.59 17.02
C LEU A 174 -14.22 14.16 17.13
N GLY A 175 -13.89 13.40 18.18
CA GLY A 175 -12.62 12.68 18.30
C GLY A 175 -12.66 11.26 17.71
N THR A 176 -13.70 10.94 16.94
CA THR A 176 -13.94 9.58 16.43
C THR A 176 -13.30 9.36 15.06
N VAL A 177 -12.89 8.11 14.83
CA VAL A 177 -12.42 7.62 13.53
C VAL A 177 -13.36 6.52 13.06
N GLU A 178 -13.91 6.70 11.86
CA GLU A 178 -14.65 5.67 11.14
C GLU A 178 -13.79 5.13 10.01
N THR A 179 -13.89 3.83 9.72
CA THR A 179 -13.10 3.23 8.65
C THR A 179 -13.96 2.35 7.76
N TYR A 180 -14.01 2.65 6.48
CA TYR A 180 -14.74 1.86 5.50
C TYR A 180 -13.79 0.85 4.85
N ASN A 181 -14.16 -0.42 4.93
CA ASN A 181 -13.44 -1.50 4.26
C ASN A 181 -14.03 -1.69 2.86
N MET A 182 -13.35 -1.19 1.83
CA MET A 182 -13.82 -1.23 0.43
C MET A 182 -14.13 -2.65 -0.02
N ARG A 183 -13.31 -3.63 0.40
CA ARG A 183 -13.50 -5.05 0.03
C ARG A 183 -14.71 -5.69 0.70
N ARG A 184 -15.06 -5.26 1.92
CA ARG A 184 -16.20 -5.82 2.68
C ARG A 184 -17.48 -5.01 2.52
N GLY A 185 -17.41 -3.84 1.89
CA GLY A 185 -18.54 -2.94 1.73
C GLY A 185 -19.16 -2.47 3.04
N ARG A 186 -18.36 -2.26 4.10
CA ARG A 186 -18.90 -1.86 5.42
C ARG A 186 -17.95 -1.01 6.26
N TRP A 187 -18.55 -0.20 7.12
CA TRP A 187 -17.86 0.56 8.16
C TRP A 187 -17.43 -0.34 9.32
N GLU A 188 -16.12 -0.35 9.59
CA GLU A 188 -15.44 -1.00 10.71
C GLU A 188 -14.94 0.06 11.69
N HIS A 189 -14.84 -0.32 12.98
CA HIS A 189 -14.41 0.60 14.03
C HIS A 189 -12.90 0.50 14.24
N VAL A 190 -12.22 1.63 14.23
CA VAL A 190 -10.82 1.70 14.68
C VAL A 190 -10.88 2.12 16.14
N ARG A 191 -10.36 1.26 17.03
CA ARG A 191 -10.18 1.66 18.42
C ARG A 191 -9.24 2.87 18.43
N ALA A 192 -9.66 3.95 19.07
CA ALA A 192 -8.77 5.07 19.34
C ALA A 192 -7.53 4.53 20.08
N CYS A 193 -6.33 4.74 19.53
CA CYS A 193 -5.12 4.59 20.31
C CYS A 193 -5.22 5.58 21.48
N ARG A 194 -5.16 5.05 22.71
CA ARG A 194 -4.95 5.86 23.90
C ARG A 194 -3.48 6.23 24.01
#